data_AF-A0A417CGX6-F1
#
_entry.id   AF-A0A417CGX6-F1
#
_cell.length_a   1.000
_cell.length_b   1.000
_cell.length_c   1.000
_cell.angle_alpha   90.00
_cell.angle_beta   90.00
_cell.angle_gamma   90.00
#
_symmetry.space_group_name_H-M   'P 1'
#
loop_
_entity.id
_entity.type
_entity.pdbx_description
1 polymer ?
#
loop_
_entity_poly.entity_id
_entity_poly.type
_entity_poly.pdbx_seq_one_letter_code
_entity_poly.pdbx_strand_id
1 'polypeptide(L)'
;MMWKLTFPLKMDDGTDVRSLEELKEHFSLPKVLDYLKNGTLVRWLHDRSLNGMADQIQELDPEDPESIKRLCDILEVSHINTAEYIQKETLKKQRILRMESCIKDENYKNTIDKMAEKIIGQVALDQNELYTLLDNGVKEIYLCGDKFSIPLSAVGVTYTGINNPVAVIDSKEEVDWEKKRITLRNIVFDQKYLEILEEKRKAERISNVMVCMETKHLYKFNDENNRYATFYSFHDLDMLYRNAAQDEKNIYFMREKGKYTGKYEIVSLDLETGQEAAVFDLERKEPMKILCIRNGKLFLRGQAPREDTFFFIDIHTHQSRAYTLDKDVTNIFIDETGENAYFRVQHSPRTDQEIYSFNLESKKKQPILFAYNVLGIDMTNHYLMVWGKDTYKSASEEYYYYVYNTQTRDLKKYEGDSHFSTQALWRDAKTEYRLAVIQTNNLDEKYQLFETDTATGQEKPLCIVSRKYNGKECLDRKMRMWKGYLYLYCRSYSEDSVSGSGIGIGYEVNKIPQYRICLSNHKVQRYNGHIYENTLEWSIPVK
;
A
#
# COMPACT_ATOMS: atom_id res chain seq x y z
N MET A 1 -38.12 -59.86 4.60
CA MET A 1 -38.54 -58.52 4.13
C MET A 1 -37.44 -57.55 4.57
N MET A 2 -36.53 -57.17 3.66
CA MET A 2 -35.40 -56.30 3.96
C MET A 2 -35.88 -54.84 4.02
N TRP A 3 -35.70 -54.15 5.15
CA TRP A 3 -35.84 -52.70 5.20
C TRP A 3 -34.72 -52.07 4.37
N LYS A 4 -35.08 -51.50 3.23
CA LYS A 4 -34.19 -50.63 2.47
C LYS A 4 -34.08 -49.33 3.28
N LEU A 5 -32.88 -48.98 3.73
CA LEU A 5 -32.65 -47.72 4.44
C LEU A 5 -32.81 -46.58 3.42
N THR A 6 -33.95 -45.88 3.43
CA THR A 6 -34.20 -44.77 2.51
C THR A 6 -33.63 -43.48 3.12
N PHE A 7 -32.90 -42.72 2.31
CA PHE A 7 -32.31 -41.45 2.77
C PHE A 7 -33.39 -40.36 2.90
N PRO A 8 -33.28 -39.44 3.86
CA PRO A 8 -34.16 -38.26 3.97
C PRO A 8 -33.78 -37.17 2.96
N LEU A 9 -34.71 -36.27 2.63
CA LEU A 9 -34.36 -34.98 2.00
C LEU A 9 -34.19 -33.94 3.11
N LYS A 10 -33.25 -33.02 2.97
CA LYS A 10 -33.01 -31.97 3.96
C LYS A 10 -33.57 -30.64 3.45
N MET A 11 -34.54 -30.08 4.15
CA MET A 11 -35.22 -28.84 3.76
C MET A 11 -34.48 -27.59 4.25
N ASP A 12 -34.86 -26.40 3.77
CA ASP A 12 -34.17 -25.14 4.07
C ASP A 12 -34.26 -24.73 5.55
N ASP A 13 -35.30 -25.18 6.25
CA ASP A 13 -35.45 -25.00 7.70
C ASP A 13 -34.60 -25.99 8.53
N GLY A 14 -33.86 -26.87 7.85
CA GLY A 14 -32.97 -27.87 8.46
C GLY A 14 -33.63 -29.22 8.74
N THR A 15 -34.92 -29.39 8.45
CA THR A 15 -35.67 -30.62 8.73
C THR A 15 -35.32 -31.74 7.74
N ASP A 16 -35.07 -32.94 8.25
CA ASP A 16 -34.88 -34.16 7.46
C ASP A 16 -36.22 -34.84 7.18
N VAL A 17 -36.80 -34.60 6.01
CA VAL A 17 -38.10 -35.16 5.60
C VAL A 17 -37.97 -36.58 5.05
N ARG A 18 -38.81 -37.47 5.57
CA ARG A 18 -38.83 -38.91 5.28
C ARG A 18 -40.14 -39.39 4.66
N SER A 19 -41.21 -38.59 4.66
CA SER A 19 -42.49 -38.89 4.03
C SER A 19 -42.93 -37.78 3.06
N LEU A 20 -43.91 -38.08 2.20
CA LEU A 20 -44.45 -37.09 1.27
C LEU A 20 -45.18 -35.97 2.03
N GLU A 21 -45.84 -36.32 3.13
CA GLU A 21 -46.53 -35.40 4.03
C GLU A 21 -45.55 -34.42 4.68
N GLU A 22 -44.42 -34.91 5.18
CA GLU A 22 -43.35 -34.07 5.74
C GLU A 22 -42.73 -33.16 4.67
N LEU A 23 -42.58 -33.64 3.43
CA LEU A 23 -42.11 -32.82 2.31
C LEU A 23 -43.10 -31.68 1.98
N LYS A 24 -44.41 -31.95 2.05
CA LYS A 24 -45.46 -30.93 1.85
C LYS A 24 -45.49 -29.90 2.98
N GLU A 25 -45.28 -30.34 4.23
CA GLU A 25 -45.27 -29.48 5.42
C GLU A 25 -44.06 -28.53 5.44
N HIS A 26 -42.88 -29.04 5.07
CA HIS A 26 -41.62 -28.29 5.06
C HIS A 26 -41.21 -27.82 3.65
N PHE A 27 -42.19 -27.65 2.76
CA PHE A 27 -41.94 -27.42 1.34
C PHE A 27 -41.19 -26.10 1.10
N SER A 28 -40.10 -26.16 0.33
CA SER A 28 -39.39 -25.00 -0.21
C SER A 28 -39.22 -25.18 -1.71
N LEU A 29 -39.86 -24.32 -2.51
CA LEU A 29 -39.78 -24.39 -3.97
C LEU A 29 -38.31 -24.34 -4.48
N PRO A 30 -37.45 -23.41 -4.02
CA PRO A 30 -36.02 -23.43 -4.37
C PRO A 30 -35.35 -24.79 -4.11
N LYS A 31 -35.56 -25.34 -2.92
CA LYS A 31 -34.90 -26.58 -2.49
C LYS A 31 -35.38 -27.80 -3.26
N VAL A 32 -36.68 -27.86 -3.53
CA VAL A 32 -37.30 -28.93 -4.31
C VAL A 32 -36.86 -28.87 -5.76
N LEU A 33 -36.70 -27.67 -6.35
CA LEU A 33 -36.16 -27.50 -7.69
C LEU A 33 -34.68 -27.91 -7.78
N ASP A 34 -33.86 -27.64 -6.76
CA ASP A 34 -32.48 -28.15 -6.70
C ASP A 34 -32.45 -29.69 -6.69
N TYR A 35 -33.32 -30.31 -5.89
CA TYR A 35 -33.45 -31.77 -5.85
C TYR A 35 -34.02 -32.37 -7.14
N LEU A 36 -34.84 -31.61 -7.87
CA LEU A 36 -35.30 -32.00 -9.20
C LEU A 36 -34.14 -31.95 -10.20
N LYS A 37 -33.38 -30.85 -10.25
CA LYS A 37 -32.23 -30.64 -11.14
C LYS A 37 -31.16 -31.71 -11.01
N ASN A 38 -30.87 -32.14 -9.78
CA ASN A 38 -29.86 -33.16 -9.51
C ASN A 38 -30.42 -34.60 -9.46
N GLY A 39 -31.71 -34.79 -9.75
CA GLY A 39 -32.38 -36.10 -9.77
C GLY A 39 -32.62 -36.74 -8.41
N THR A 40 -32.25 -36.07 -7.30
CA THR A 40 -32.42 -36.60 -5.94
C THR A 40 -33.89 -36.76 -5.58
N LEU A 41 -34.76 -35.83 -6.01
CA LEU A 41 -36.20 -35.89 -5.76
C LEU A 41 -36.82 -37.14 -6.39
N VAL A 42 -36.52 -37.39 -7.66
CA VAL A 42 -37.02 -38.55 -8.41
C VAL A 42 -36.57 -39.86 -7.74
N ARG A 43 -35.27 -39.96 -7.38
CA ARG A 43 -34.74 -41.14 -6.67
C ARG A 43 -35.42 -41.35 -5.30
N TRP A 44 -35.64 -40.26 -4.56
CA TRP A 44 -36.27 -40.30 -3.24
C TRP A 44 -37.74 -40.75 -3.29
N LEU A 45 -38.46 -40.38 -4.35
CA LEU A 45 -39.84 -40.81 -4.61
C LEU A 45 -39.90 -42.30 -5.01
N HIS A 46 -39.01 -42.76 -5.89
CA HIS A 46 -38.92 -44.19 -6.26
C HIS A 46 -38.60 -45.09 -5.08
N ASP A 47 -37.66 -44.68 -4.21
CA ASP A 47 -37.31 -45.44 -3.01
C ASP A 47 -38.49 -45.59 -2.03
N ARG A 48 -39.55 -44.78 -2.19
CA ARG A 48 -40.80 -44.83 -1.42
C ARG A 48 -41.97 -45.46 -2.18
N SER A 49 -41.70 -46.09 -3.32
CA SER A 49 -42.71 -46.68 -4.22
C SER A 49 -43.72 -45.67 -4.79
N LEU A 50 -43.39 -44.38 -4.80
CA LEU A 50 -44.20 -43.33 -5.43
C LEU A 50 -43.86 -43.22 -6.93
N ASN A 51 -43.81 -44.36 -7.62
CA ASN A 51 -43.25 -44.45 -8.97
C ASN A 51 -44.02 -43.61 -9.99
N GLY A 52 -45.36 -43.60 -9.94
CA GLY A 52 -46.16 -42.79 -10.86
C GLY A 52 -45.92 -41.27 -10.70
N MET A 53 -45.66 -40.82 -9.48
CA MET A 53 -45.30 -39.41 -9.20
C MET A 53 -43.86 -39.12 -9.65
N ALA A 54 -42.94 -40.06 -9.42
CA ALA A 54 -41.55 -39.94 -9.84
C ALA A 54 -41.43 -39.85 -11.37
N ASP A 55 -42.15 -40.70 -12.11
CA ASP A 55 -42.16 -40.73 -13.57
C ASP A 55 -42.69 -39.40 -14.14
N GLN A 56 -43.79 -38.87 -13.58
CA GLN A 56 -44.34 -37.56 -13.97
C GLN A 56 -43.40 -36.40 -13.67
N ILE A 57 -42.73 -36.42 -12.52
CA ILE A 57 -41.78 -35.36 -12.12
C ILE A 57 -40.50 -35.43 -12.95
N GLN A 58 -40.06 -36.62 -13.36
CA GLN A 58 -38.85 -36.80 -14.17
C GLN A 58 -38.95 -36.15 -15.56
N GLU A 59 -40.16 -36.04 -16.11
CA GLU A 59 -40.41 -35.41 -17.41
C GLU A 59 -40.45 -33.87 -17.35
N LEU A 60 -40.40 -33.28 -16.14
CA LEU A 60 -40.48 -31.83 -15.95
C LEU A 60 -39.13 -31.15 -16.22
N ASP A 61 -39.17 -30.04 -16.94
CA ASP A 61 -38.01 -29.16 -17.09
C ASP A 61 -37.96 -28.17 -15.89
N PRO A 62 -36.95 -28.24 -15.01
CA PRO A 62 -36.85 -27.35 -13.85
C PRO A 62 -36.65 -25.87 -14.22
N GLU A 63 -36.39 -25.55 -15.48
CA GLU A 63 -36.24 -24.19 -15.99
C GLU A 63 -37.51 -23.65 -16.68
N ASP A 64 -38.50 -24.51 -16.95
CA ASP A 64 -39.76 -24.14 -17.61
C ASP A 64 -40.84 -23.70 -16.59
N PRO A 65 -41.37 -22.46 -16.70
CA PRO A 65 -42.44 -21.95 -15.84
C PRO A 65 -43.67 -22.84 -15.70
N GLU A 66 -44.04 -23.56 -16.77
CA GLU A 66 -45.22 -24.43 -16.76
C GLU A 66 -44.93 -25.75 -16.05
N SER A 67 -43.72 -26.28 -16.21
CA SER A 67 -43.19 -27.43 -15.46
C SER A 67 -43.09 -27.14 -13.96
N ILE A 68 -42.74 -25.92 -13.54
CA ILE A 68 -42.74 -25.51 -12.12
C ILE A 68 -44.14 -25.56 -11.52
N LYS A 69 -45.17 -25.10 -12.25
CA LYS A 69 -46.57 -25.20 -11.79
C LYS A 69 -47.00 -26.65 -11.69
N ARG A 70 -46.72 -27.45 -12.73
CA ARG A 70 -47.04 -28.89 -12.73
C ARG A 70 -46.34 -29.63 -11.59
N LEU A 71 -45.12 -29.27 -11.24
CA LEU A 71 -44.41 -29.83 -10.09
C LEU A 71 -45.19 -29.59 -8.78
N CYS A 72 -45.66 -28.37 -8.56
CA CYS A 72 -46.48 -28.03 -7.40
C CYS A 72 -47.83 -28.78 -7.41
N ASP A 73 -48.44 -28.92 -8.58
CA ASP A 73 -49.71 -29.66 -8.73
C ASP A 73 -49.53 -31.16 -8.45
N ILE A 74 -48.49 -31.79 -9.00
CA ILE A 74 -48.15 -33.21 -8.79
C ILE A 74 -47.83 -33.47 -7.31
N LEU A 75 -47.13 -32.54 -6.65
CA LEU A 75 -46.83 -32.62 -5.22
C LEU A 75 -48.01 -32.15 -4.34
N GLU A 76 -49.14 -31.74 -4.93
CA GLU A 76 -50.34 -31.25 -4.25
C GLU A 76 -50.09 -30.09 -3.27
N VAL A 77 -49.21 -29.15 -3.64
CA VAL A 77 -48.81 -28.01 -2.81
C VAL A 77 -49.46 -26.72 -3.36
N SER A 78 -50.62 -26.36 -2.82
CA SER A 78 -51.48 -25.28 -3.35
C SER A 78 -51.21 -23.88 -2.78
N HIS A 79 -50.32 -23.73 -1.79
CA HIS A 79 -50.11 -22.49 -1.05
C HIS A 79 -48.97 -21.61 -1.61
N ILE A 80 -48.43 -21.93 -2.78
CA ILE A 80 -47.25 -21.27 -3.34
C ILE A 80 -47.65 -20.38 -4.51
N ASN A 81 -47.32 -19.09 -4.41
CA ASN A 81 -47.45 -18.15 -5.52
C ASN A 81 -46.34 -18.40 -6.55
N THR A 82 -46.49 -19.45 -7.36
CA THR A 82 -45.53 -19.84 -8.40
C THR A 82 -45.27 -18.70 -9.39
N ALA A 83 -46.28 -17.88 -9.70
CA ALA A 83 -46.12 -16.73 -10.60
C ALA A 83 -45.13 -15.68 -10.07
N GLU A 84 -45.22 -15.33 -8.78
CA GLU A 84 -44.31 -14.39 -8.13
C GLU A 84 -42.88 -14.95 -8.04
N TYR A 85 -42.74 -16.24 -7.74
CA TYR A 85 -41.43 -16.92 -7.73
C TYR A 85 -40.77 -16.90 -9.11
N ILE A 86 -41.50 -17.31 -10.15
CA ILE A 86 -41.03 -17.33 -11.53
C ILE A 86 -40.63 -15.91 -11.98
N GLN A 87 -41.43 -14.89 -11.64
CA GLN A 87 -41.12 -13.51 -11.96
C GLN A 87 -39.83 -13.03 -11.27
N LYS A 88 -39.68 -13.32 -9.97
CA LYS A 88 -38.49 -12.96 -9.19
C LYS A 88 -37.22 -13.65 -9.71
N GLU A 89 -37.30 -14.93 -10.02
CA GLU A 89 -36.19 -15.70 -10.60
C GLU A 89 -35.86 -15.22 -12.03
N THR A 90 -36.86 -14.86 -12.82
CA THR A 90 -36.64 -14.30 -14.16
C THR A 90 -35.90 -12.96 -14.08
N LEU A 91 -36.31 -12.06 -13.18
CA LEU A 91 -35.62 -10.80 -12.93
C LEU A 91 -34.19 -11.01 -12.42
N LYS A 92 -33.99 -11.99 -11.52
CA LYS A 92 -32.66 -12.40 -11.02
C LYS A 92 -31.77 -12.86 -12.17
N LYS A 93 -32.24 -13.76 -13.03
CA LYS A 93 -31.50 -14.26 -14.21
C LYS A 93 -31.16 -13.14 -15.19
N GLN A 94 -32.11 -12.26 -15.50
CA GLN A 94 -31.86 -11.10 -16.37
C GLN A 94 -30.80 -10.17 -15.79
N ARG A 95 -30.81 -9.97 -14.47
CA ARG A 95 -29.81 -9.16 -13.77
C ARG A 95 -28.42 -9.81 -13.81
N ILE A 96 -28.33 -11.13 -13.62
CA ILE A 96 -27.08 -11.90 -13.77
C ILE A 96 -26.53 -11.77 -15.19
N LEU A 97 -27.36 -11.98 -16.21
CA LEU A 97 -26.95 -11.85 -17.62
C LEU A 97 -26.42 -10.45 -17.95
N ARG A 98 -27.06 -9.41 -17.42
CA ARG A 98 -26.56 -8.03 -17.58
C ARG A 98 -25.21 -7.84 -16.88
N MET A 99 -25.07 -8.35 -15.66
CA MET A 99 -23.81 -8.31 -14.91
C MET A 99 -22.69 -9.05 -15.66
N GLU A 100 -22.95 -10.24 -16.18
CA GLU A 100 -22.03 -11.01 -17.03
C GLU A 100 -21.64 -10.22 -18.29
N SER A 101 -22.59 -9.52 -18.93
CA SER A 101 -22.31 -8.72 -20.12
C SER A 101 -21.37 -7.53 -19.86
N CYS A 102 -21.37 -7.00 -18.63
CA CYS A 102 -20.49 -5.90 -18.20
C CYS A 102 -19.08 -6.39 -17.82
N ILE A 103 -18.89 -7.71 -17.65
CA ILE A 103 -17.65 -8.31 -17.16
C ILE A 103 -16.83 -8.83 -18.33
N LYS A 104 -15.72 -8.12 -18.60
CA LYS A 104 -14.82 -8.37 -19.73
C LYS A 104 -13.74 -9.42 -19.40
N ASP A 105 -13.47 -9.67 -18.12
CA ASP A 105 -12.45 -10.60 -17.62
C ASP A 105 -13.07 -11.95 -17.23
N GLU A 106 -12.57 -13.05 -17.79
CA GLU A 106 -13.04 -14.40 -17.52
C GLU A 106 -12.81 -14.85 -16.06
N ASN A 107 -11.82 -14.29 -15.36
CA ASN A 107 -11.58 -14.59 -13.94
C ASN A 107 -12.73 -14.11 -13.04
N TYR A 108 -13.41 -13.03 -13.42
CA TYR A 108 -14.57 -12.52 -12.68
C TYR A 108 -15.82 -13.36 -12.92
N LYS A 109 -15.98 -14.04 -14.07
CA LYS A 109 -17.15 -14.90 -14.35
C LYS A 109 -17.31 -16.02 -13.31
N ASN A 110 -16.22 -16.73 -13.00
CA ASN A 110 -16.20 -17.77 -11.96
C ASN A 110 -16.45 -17.23 -10.54
N THR A 111 -16.29 -15.93 -10.33
CA THR A 111 -16.51 -15.25 -9.05
C THR A 111 -17.97 -14.85 -8.87
N ILE A 112 -18.67 -14.48 -9.96
CA ILE A 112 -20.12 -14.18 -9.94
C ILE A 112 -20.92 -15.40 -9.53
N ASP A 113 -20.65 -16.58 -10.11
CA ASP A 113 -21.39 -17.82 -9.81
C ASP A 113 -21.34 -18.19 -8.33
N LYS A 114 -20.26 -17.82 -7.62
CA LYS A 114 -20.09 -18.05 -6.17
C LYS A 114 -20.62 -16.91 -5.29
N MET A 115 -20.81 -15.71 -5.85
CA MET A 115 -21.21 -14.49 -5.13
C MET A 115 -22.67 -14.08 -5.36
N ALA A 116 -23.32 -14.65 -6.38
CA ALA A 116 -24.58 -14.20 -6.94
C ALA A 116 -25.70 -14.03 -5.90
N GLU A 117 -25.95 -14.99 -5.02
CA GLU A 117 -27.20 -14.97 -4.25
C GLU A 117 -27.28 -13.85 -3.20
N LYS A 118 -26.15 -13.46 -2.60
CA LYS A 118 -26.13 -12.46 -1.51
C LYS A 118 -25.83 -11.04 -2.02
N ILE A 119 -25.18 -10.92 -3.17
CA ILE A 119 -24.59 -9.65 -3.63
C ILE A 119 -25.37 -9.02 -4.79
N ILE A 120 -26.17 -9.78 -5.55
CA ILE A 120 -26.95 -9.25 -6.71
C ILE A 120 -27.76 -7.98 -6.36
N GLY A 121 -28.32 -7.91 -5.16
CA GLY A 121 -29.10 -6.76 -4.69
C GLY A 121 -28.28 -5.53 -4.30
N GLN A 122 -26.95 -5.64 -4.31
CA GLN A 122 -26.00 -4.59 -3.94
C GLN A 122 -25.12 -4.15 -5.12
N VAL A 123 -25.32 -4.74 -6.31
CA VAL A 123 -24.61 -4.37 -7.53
C VAL A 123 -25.31 -3.17 -8.17
N ALA A 124 -24.58 -2.12 -8.53
CA ALA A 124 -25.04 -1.07 -9.43
C ALA A 124 -24.47 -1.32 -10.83
N LEU A 125 -25.36 -1.52 -11.81
CA LEU A 125 -24.97 -1.69 -13.21
C LEU A 125 -24.79 -0.34 -13.94
N ASP A 126 -25.48 0.68 -13.45
CA ASP A 126 -25.42 2.05 -13.97
C ASP A 126 -25.58 3.09 -12.86
N GLN A 127 -25.47 4.37 -13.24
CA GLN A 127 -25.53 5.48 -12.30
C GLN A 127 -26.88 5.60 -11.57
N ASN A 128 -27.99 5.25 -12.21
CA ASN A 128 -29.31 5.34 -11.60
C ASN A 128 -29.49 4.24 -10.56
N GLU A 129 -29.01 3.04 -10.86
CA GLU A 129 -28.98 1.94 -9.88
C GLU A 129 -28.10 2.29 -8.68
N LEU A 130 -26.95 2.93 -8.89
CA LEU A 130 -26.10 3.41 -7.79
C LEU A 130 -26.85 4.34 -6.84
N TYR A 131 -27.55 5.34 -7.38
CA TYR A 131 -28.35 6.24 -6.55
C TYR A 131 -29.51 5.53 -5.84
N THR A 132 -30.18 4.60 -6.53
CA THR A 132 -31.25 3.81 -5.93
C THR A 132 -30.74 3.01 -4.72
N LEU A 133 -29.55 2.39 -4.82
CA LEU A 133 -28.94 1.66 -3.70
C LEU A 133 -28.56 2.58 -2.53
N LEU A 134 -28.04 3.77 -2.84
CA LEU A 134 -27.70 4.77 -1.82
C LEU A 134 -28.93 5.30 -1.09
N ASP A 135 -30.01 5.60 -1.82
CA ASP A 135 -31.29 6.05 -1.27
C ASP A 135 -31.94 4.98 -0.39
N ASN A 136 -31.76 3.71 -0.76
CA ASN A 136 -32.17 2.55 0.05
C ASN A 136 -31.23 2.29 1.25
N GLY A 137 -30.21 3.12 1.46
CA GLY A 137 -29.30 3.05 2.61
C GLY A 137 -28.26 1.94 2.54
N VAL A 138 -28.04 1.33 1.37
CA VAL A 138 -27.04 0.27 1.19
C VAL A 138 -25.64 0.82 1.43
N LYS A 139 -24.87 0.17 2.30
CA LYS A 139 -23.52 0.61 2.72
C LYS A 139 -22.37 -0.09 2.01
N GLU A 140 -22.63 -1.26 1.43
CA GLU A 140 -21.67 -2.02 0.66
C GLU A 140 -22.23 -2.17 -0.76
N ILE A 141 -21.61 -1.50 -1.72
CA ILE A 141 -22.11 -1.39 -3.09
C ILE A 141 -21.04 -1.86 -4.07
N TYR A 142 -21.44 -2.71 -5.01
CA TYR A 142 -20.56 -3.23 -6.06
C TYR A 142 -20.82 -2.50 -7.36
N LEU A 143 -19.79 -1.90 -7.96
CA LEU A 143 -19.93 -1.11 -9.17
C LEU A 143 -19.56 -1.96 -10.39
N CYS A 144 -20.54 -2.31 -11.21
CA CYS A 144 -20.37 -3.18 -12.38
C CYS A 144 -20.78 -2.44 -13.65
N GLY A 145 -19.89 -1.60 -14.15
CA GLY A 145 -20.10 -0.76 -15.33
C GLY A 145 -18.80 -0.08 -15.71
N ASP A 146 -18.80 0.73 -16.78
CA ASP A 146 -17.55 1.37 -17.22
C ASP A 146 -17.20 2.61 -16.38
N LYS A 147 -18.20 3.36 -15.89
CA LYS A 147 -17.99 4.68 -15.25
C LYS A 147 -19.11 5.06 -14.28
N PHE A 148 -18.75 5.61 -13.11
CA PHE A 148 -19.67 6.07 -12.07
C PHE A 148 -19.21 7.39 -11.45
N SER A 149 -20.14 8.30 -11.18
CA SER A 149 -19.90 9.46 -10.33
C SER A 149 -20.13 9.10 -8.87
N ILE A 150 -19.09 9.25 -8.05
CA ILE A 150 -19.12 8.89 -6.63
C ILE A 150 -19.56 10.10 -5.81
N PRO A 151 -20.73 10.04 -5.14
CA PRO A 151 -21.25 11.16 -4.36
C PRO A 151 -20.48 11.34 -3.05
N LEU A 152 -19.82 12.50 -2.90
CA LEU A 152 -19.06 12.86 -1.69
C LEU A 152 -19.93 13.15 -0.45
N SER A 153 -21.25 13.16 -0.61
CA SER A 153 -22.23 13.27 0.48
C SER A 153 -22.58 11.92 1.11
N ALA A 154 -22.29 10.80 0.44
CA ALA A 154 -22.62 9.46 0.91
C ALA A 154 -21.61 8.93 1.94
N VAL A 155 -21.72 9.43 3.18
CA VAL A 155 -20.81 9.08 4.29
C VAL A 155 -20.99 7.62 4.73
N GLY A 156 -19.87 6.93 4.96
CA GLY A 156 -19.87 5.57 5.52
C GLY A 156 -20.17 4.47 4.51
N VAL A 157 -19.89 4.69 3.22
CA VAL A 157 -20.20 3.75 2.13
C VAL A 157 -18.92 3.16 1.56
N THR A 158 -18.93 1.86 1.31
CA THR A 158 -17.87 1.12 0.62
C THR A 158 -18.31 0.81 -0.80
N TYR A 159 -17.53 1.28 -1.78
CA TYR A 159 -17.73 0.97 -3.19
C TYR A 159 -16.63 0.01 -3.66
N THR A 160 -17.03 -1.16 -4.17
CA THR A 160 -16.12 -2.16 -4.72
C THR A 160 -16.36 -2.31 -6.21
N GLY A 161 -15.37 -1.93 -7.02
CA GLY A 161 -15.45 -2.06 -8.47
C GLY A 161 -15.30 -3.49 -8.95
N ILE A 162 -16.16 -3.86 -9.91
CA ILE A 162 -16.05 -5.08 -10.71
C ILE A 162 -15.48 -4.65 -12.06
N ASN A 163 -14.34 -5.23 -12.46
CA ASN A 163 -13.61 -4.85 -13.68
C ASN A 163 -13.05 -3.41 -13.68
N ASN A 164 -12.71 -2.85 -12.52
CA ASN A 164 -12.04 -1.56 -12.39
C ASN A 164 -12.78 -0.38 -13.08
N PRO A 165 -14.02 -0.06 -12.69
CA PRO A 165 -14.78 1.07 -13.23
C PRO A 165 -14.06 2.40 -12.99
N VAL A 166 -14.34 3.37 -13.87
CA VAL A 166 -13.86 4.74 -13.73
C VAL A 166 -14.75 5.53 -12.76
N ALA A 167 -14.22 5.91 -11.61
CA ALA A 167 -14.84 6.81 -10.66
C ALA A 167 -14.60 8.28 -11.06
N VAL A 168 -15.68 9.02 -11.26
CA VAL A 168 -15.67 10.47 -11.45
C VAL A 168 -15.87 11.13 -10.10
N ILE A 169 -14.87 11.92 -9.70
CA ILE A 169 -14.91 12.64 -8.44
C ILE A 169 -15.13 14.11 -8.76
N ASP A 170 -16.32 14.63 -8.46
CA ASP A 170 -16.60 16.05 -8.60
C ASP A 170 -16.06 16.84 -7.40
N SER A 171 -14.74 17.02 -7.42
CA SER A 171 -14.01 17.85 -6.47
C SER A 171 -13.03 18.75 -7.22
N LYS A 172 -12.73 19.90 -6.64
CA LYS A 172 -11.68 20.82 -7.11
C LYS A 172 -10.35 20.60 -6.39
N GLU A 173 -10.35 19.79 -5.33
CA GLU A 173 -9.21 19.49 -4.49
C GLU A 173 -9.18 17.99 -4.14
N GLU A 174 -8.06 17.51 -3.61
CA GLU A 174 -7.97 16.13 -3.15
C GLU A 174 -8.96 15.85 -2.01
N VAL A 175 -9.76 14.80 -2.16
CA VAL A 175 -10.74 14.37 -1.17
C VAL A 175 -10.07 13.57 -0.06
N ASP A 176 -10.34 13.97 1.18
CA ASP A 176 -10.06 13.18 2.38
C ASP A 176 -11.12 12.08 2.56
N TRP A 177 -10.81 10.90 2.03
CA TRP A 177 -11.70 9.75 2.05
C TRP A 177 -11.96 9.19 3.47
N GLU A 178 -10.97 9.27 4.36
CA GLU A 178 -11.08 8.80 5.74
C GLU A 178 -12.07 9.66 6.53
N LYS A 179 -11.97 10.99 6.41
CA LYS A 179 -12.93 11.92 7.02
C LYS A 179 -14.35 11.71 6.50
N LYS A 180 -14.48 11.34 5.22
CA LYS A 180 -15.76 11.01 4.59
C LYS A 180 -16.26 9.60 4.93
N ARG A 181 -15.42 8.75 5.53
CA ARG A 181 -15.69 7.32 5.75
C ARG A 181 -16.14 6.61 4.46
N ILE A 182 -15.57 7.03 3.34
CA ILE A 182 -15.83 6.41 2.03
C ILE A 182 -14.65 5.50 1.73
N THR A 183 -14.94 4.24 1.40
CA THR A 183 -13.91 3.29 1.00
C THR A 183 -14.10 2.95 -0.47
N LEU A 184 -13.02 3.02 -1.26
CA LEU A 184 -13.05 2.77 -2.70
C LEU A 184 -12.09 1.63 -3.01
N ARG A 185 -12.60 0.50 -3.53
CA ARG A 185 -11.79 -0.68 -3.83
C ARG A 185 -11.91 -1.05 -5.30
N ASN A 186 -10.82 -1.48 -5.91
CA ASN A 186 -10.81 -1.95 -7.32
C ASN A 186 -11.46 -0.96 -8.29
N ILE A 187 -11.10 0.33 -8.20
CA ILE A 187 -11.57 1.38 -9.12
C ILE A 187 -10.38 2.11 -9.76
N VAL A 188 -10.67 2.98 -10.73
CA VAL A 188 -9.71 3.91 -11.36
C VAL A 188 -10.34 5.31 -11.36
N PHE A 189 -9.58 6.38 -11.18
CA PHE A 189 -10.13 7.74 -11.27
C PHE A 189 -10.17 8.27 -12.70
N ASP A 190 -11.07 9.20 -12.96
CA ASP A 190 -11.08 9.92 -14.22
C ASP A 190 -9.89 10.88 -14.35
N GLN A 191 -9.55 11.20 -15.59
CA GLN A 191 -8.38 12.01 -15.92
C GLN A 191 -8.39 13.37 -15.21
N LYS A 192 -9.56 14.00 -15.08
CA LYS A 192 -9.73 15.28 -14.41
C LYS A 192 -9.31 15.23 -12.93
N TYR A 193 -9.72 14.18 -12.22
CA TYR A 193 -9.33 14.03 -10.81
C TYR A 193 -7.87 13.60 -10.67
N LEU A 194 -7.34 12.78 -11.60
CA LEU A 194 -5.92 12.46 -11.66
C LEU A 194 -5.04 13.70 -11.86
N GLU A 195 -5.47 14.66 -12.68
CA GLU A 195 -4.77 15.95 -12.87
C GLU A 195 -4.72 16.76 -11.58
N ILE A 196 -5.80 16.81 -10.79
CA ILE A 196 -5.81 17.46 -9.47
C ILE A 196 -4.79 16.80 -8.53
N LEU A 197 -4.74 15.47 -8.52
CA LEU A 197 -3.76 14.72 -7.73
C LEU A 197 -2.34 14.94 -8.23
N GLU A 198 -2.13 15.06 -9.53
CA GLU A 198 -0.82 15.30 -10.14
C GLU A 198 -0.34 16.74 -9.93
N GLU A 199 -1.21 17.74 -10.04
CA GLU A 199 -0.94 19.14 -9.70
C GLU A 199 -0.58 19.26 -8.23
N LYS A 200 -1.32 18.57 -7.35
CA LYS A 200 -0.95 18.50 -5.95
C LYS A 200 0.38 17.77 -5.75
N ARG A 201 0.68 16.69 -6.48
CA ARG A 201 2.01 16.03 -6.45
C ARG A 201 3.14 16.92 -6.97
N LYS A 202 2.87 17.78 -7.96
CA LYS A 202 3.82 18.78 -8.46
C LYS A 202 4.03 19.90 -7.45
N ALA A 203 2.97 20.26 -6.71
CA ALA A 203 3.03 21.20 -5.59
C ALA A 203 3.59 20.56 -4.30
N GLU A 204 3.49 19.24 -4.14
CA GLU A 204 4.21 18.42 -3.18
C GLU A 204 5.66 18.40 -3.60
N ARG A 205 6.36 19.50 -3.26
CA ARG A 205 7.79 19.65 -3.04
C ARG A 205 8.57 18.33 -3.23
N ILE A 206 8.79 17.89 -4.45
CA ILE A 206 9.72 16.82 -4.79
C ILE A 206 10.56 17.38 -5.91
N SER A 207 11.86 17.50 -5.68
CA SER A 207 12.77 17.97 -6.72
C SER A 207 12.56 17.17 -8.00
N ASN A 208 12.32 17.89 -9.11
CA ASN A 208 12.25 17.32 -10.45
C ASN A 208 13.59 16.73 -10.94
N VAL A 209 14.66 16.90 -10.14
CA VAL A 209 16.02 16.47 -10.44
C VAL A 209 16.50 15.53 -9.34
N MET A 210 16.68 14.25 -9.69
CA MET A 210 17.36 13.31 -8.80
C MET A 210 18.87 13.59 -8.80
N VAL A 211 19.41 13.87 -7.62
CA VAL A 211 20.85 14.01 -7.40
C VAL A 211 21.36 12.85 -6.56
N CYS A 212 22.50 12.31 -6.99
CA CYS A 212 23.25 11.28 -6.27
C CYS A 212 24.68 11.75 -6.01
N MET A 213 25.36 11.16 -5.02
CA MET A 213 26.76 11.43 -4.72
C MET A 213 27.56 10.13 -4.63
N GLU A 214 28.70 10.09 -5.33
CA GLU A 214 29.70 9.04 -5.14
C GLU A 214 31.08 9.67 -5.00
N THR A 215 31.87 9.17 -4.03
CA THR A 215 33.25 9.61 -3.78
C THR A 215 33.39 11.13 -3.62
N LYS A 216 33.72 11.84 -4.71
CA LYS A 216 33.94 13.28 -4.83
C LYS A 216 33.10 13.92 -5.94
N HIS A 217 32.02 13.28 -6.38
CA HIS A 217 31.19 13.77 -7.47
C HIS A 217 29.71 13.78 -7.08
N LEU A 218 29.01 14.82 -7.51
CA LEU A 218 27.56 14.86 -7.58
C LEU A 218 27.14 14.49 -9.00
N TYR A 219 26.11 13.68 -9.09
CA TYR A 219 25.52 13.20 -10.33
C TYR A 219 24.07 13.65 -10.42
N LYS A 220 23.67 14.14 -11.59
CA LYS A 220 22.26 14.37 -11.92
C LYS A 220 21.73 13.23 -12.78
N PHE A 221 20.54 12.75 -12.46
CA PHE A 221 19.85 11.82 -13.33
C PHE A 221 19.25 12.55 -14.53
N ASN A 222 19.53 12.06 -15.74
CA ASN A 222 18.97 12.54 -17.00
C ASN A 222 17.92 11.52 -17.47
N ASP A 223 16.65 11.92 -17.45
CA ASP A 223 15.52 11.06 -17.81
C ASP A 223 15.55 10.63 -19.28
N GLU A 224 15.89 11.56 -20.19
CA GLU A 224 15.87 11.31 -21.65
C GLU A 224 16.82 10.17 -22.05
N ASN A 225 17.97 10.12 -21.40
CA ASN A 225 19.04 9.17 -21.72
C ASN A 225 19.21 8.10 -20.64
N ASN A 226 18.35 8.12 -19.61
CA ASN A 226 18.30 7.13 -18.54
C ASN A 226 19.66 6.90 -17.84
N ARG A 227 20.43 7.98 -17.62
CA ARG A 227 21.82 7.94 -17.13
C ARG A 227 22.08 8.96 -16.03
N TYR A 228 23.06 8.67 -15.18
CA TYR A 228 23.64 9.66 -14.28
C TYR A 228 24.79 10.38 -14.98
N ALA A 229 24.69 11.71 -15.05
CA ALA A 229 25.75 12.57 -15.56
C ALA A 229 26.43 13.29 -14.39
N THR A 230 27.76 13.31 -14.38
CA THR A 230 28.52 14.12 -13.42
C THR A 230 28.09 15.57 -13.60
N PHE A 231 27.60 16.14 -12.51
CA PHE A 231 27.12 17.52 -12.45
C PHE A 231 28.13 18.42 -11.75
N TYR A 232 28.80 17.92 -10.71
CA TYR A 232 29.76 18.70 -9.94
C TYR A 232 30.85 17.80 -9.35
N SER A 233 32.08 18.32 -9.29
CA SER A 233 33.25 17.63 -8.77
C SER A 233 33.82 18.42 -7.60
N PHE A 234 33.84 17.83 -6.42
CA PHE A 234 34.46 18.45 -5.26
C PHE A 234 35.97 18.48 -5.45
N HIS A 235 36.56 19.67 -5.33
CA HIS A 235 37.99 19.88 -5.55
C HIS A 235 38.84 19.40 -4.37
N ASP A 236 38.35 19.57 -3.12
CA ASP A 236 39.05 19.19 -1.89
C ASP A 236 38.05 18.80 -0.78
N LEU A 237 37.33 17.68 -0.95
CA LEU A 237 36.57 17.13 0.19
C LEU A 237 37.55 16.43 1.12
N ASP A 238 37.78 17.02 2.30
CA ASP A 238 38.26 16.24 3.43
C ASP A 238 37.24 15.11 3.65
N MET A 239 37.71 13.86 3.68
CA MET A 239 36.84 12.66 3.58
C MET A 239 35.74 12.57 4.65
N LEU A 240 35.83 13.40 5.69
CA LEU A 240 34.99 13.43 6.88
C LEU A 240 33.56 13.97 6.66
N TYR A 241 33.27 14.67 5.56
CA TYR A 241 32.01 15.44 5.41
C TYR A 241 31.22 15.19 4.13
N ARG A 242 31.06 13.93 3.72
CA ARG A 242 30.19 13.55 2.58
C ARG A 242 28.70 13.71 2.91
N ASN A 243 28.23 14.92 3.20
CA ASN A 243 26.83 15.19 3.45
C ASN A 243 26.37 16.41 2.65
N ALA A 244 25.27 16.25 1.92
CA ALA A 244 24.61 17.31 1.19
C ALA A 244 23.09 17.15 1.35
N ALA A 245 22.38 18.26 1.32
CA ALA A 245 20.92 18.30 1.27
C ALA A 245 20.48 19.05 0.02
N GLN A 246 19.37 18.66 -0.58
CA GLN A 246 18.84 19.30 -1.77
C GLN A 246 17.47 19.91 -1.48
N ASP A 247 17.16 21.06 -2.05
CA ASP A 247 15.78 21.54 -2.20
C ASP A 247 15.39 21.57 -3.69
N GLU A 248 14.32 22.29 -4.04
CA GLU A 248 13.83 22.39 -5.42
C GLU A 248 14.86 23.00 -6.38
N LYS A 249 15.73 23.88 -5.88
CA LYS A 249 16.60 24.72 -6.71
C LYS A 249 18.08 24.49 -6.47
N ASN A 250 18.47 24.05 -5.28
CA ASN A 250 19.87 24.04 -4.85
C ASN A 250 20.25 22.74 -4.15
N ILE A 251 21.55 22.46 -4.18
CA ILE A 251 22.21 21.51 -3.29
C ILE A 251 23.02 22.31 -2.28
N TYR A 252 22.87 21.99 -1.00
CA TYR A 252 23.61 22.58 0.10
C TYR A 252 24.62 21.57 0.61
N PHE A 253 25.88 21.98 0.69
CA PHE A 253 26.95 21.18 1.27
C PHE A 253 27.88 22.05 2.10
N MET A 254 28.65 21.40 2.97
CA MET A 254 29.62 22.08 3.82
C MET A 254 31.00 22.07 3.17
N ARG A 255 31.69 23.21 3.20
CA ARG A 255 33.06 23.37 2.70
C ARG A 255 33.95 23.96 3.79
N GLU A 256 35.16 23.43 3.95
CA GLU A 256 36.14 24.02 4.87
C GLU A 256 36.81 25.24 4.21
N LYS A 257 36.86 26.37 4.93
CA LYS A 257 37.52 27.60 4.47
C LYS A 257 39.03 27.49 4.59
N GLY A 258 39.65 26.82 3.62
CA GLY A 258 41.08 26.55 3.62
C GLY A 258 41.44 25.31 4.42
N LYS A 259 42.59 24.72 4.10
CA LYS A 259 43.01 23.40 4.58
C LYS A 259 43.28 23.39 6.09
N TYR A 260 42.58 22.56 6.85
CA TYR A 260 42.78 22.36 8.30
C TYR A 260 42.56 23.59 9.18
N THR A 261 41.68 24.51 8.76
CA THR A 261 41.35 25.70 9.55
C THR A 261 40.31 25.43 10.63
N GLY A 262 39.54 24.34 10.50
CA GLY A 262 38.38 24.06 11.34
C GLY A 262 37.29 25.13 11.23
N LYS A 263 37.27 25.89 10.13
CA LYS A 263 36.22 26.87 9.81
C LYS A 263 35.45 26.36 8.60
N TYR A 264 34.13 26.30 8.71
CA TYR A 264 33.29 25.76 7.65
C TYR A 264 32.32 26.82 7.13
N GLU A 265 31.92 26.70 5.88
CA GLU A 265 30.85 27.46 5.26
C GLU A 265 29.82 26.51 4.64
N ILE A 266 28.59 26.98 4.56
CA ILE A 266 27.56 26.34 3.76
C ILE A 266 27.58 26.95 2.37
N VAL A 267 27.69 26.08 1.36
CA VAL A 267 27.67 26.44 -0.06
C VAL A 267 26.38 25.92 -0.66
N SER A 268 25.70 26.76 -1.43
CA SER A 268 24.61 26.36 -2.30
C SER A 268 25.13 26.18 -3.72
N LEU A 269 24.67 25.14 -4.39
CA LEU A 269 24.96 24.85 -5.79
C LEU A 269 23.64 24.78 -6.55
N ASP A 270 23.46 25.71 -7.49
CA ASP A 270 22.23 25.84 -8.26
C ASP A 270 22.05 24.68 -9.25
N LEU A 271 20.89 24.03 -9.18
CA LEU A 271 20.55 22.83 -9.96
C LEU A 271 20.30 23.12 -11.44
N GLU A 272 20.19 24.35 -11.88
CA GLU A 272 20.00 24.66 -13.30
C GLU A 272 21.33 25.06 -13.94
N THR A 273 22.02 26.00 -13.32
CA THR A 273 23.22 26.67 -13.82
C THR A 273 24.52 25.99 -13.40
N GLY A 274 24.52 25.24 -12.30
CA GLY A 274 25.74 24.69 -11.70
C GLY A 274 26.63 25.74 -11.02
N GLN A 275 26.14 26.97 -10.82
CA GLN A 275 26.88 27.99 -10.11
C GLN A 275 26.86 27.73 -8.60
N GLU A 276 28.03 27.85 -7.98
CA GLU A 276 28.15 27.83 -6.52
C GLU A 276 28.06 29.23 -5.92
N ALA A 277 27.47 29.32 -4.74
CA ALA A 277 27.43 30.53 -3.93
C ALA A 277 27.65 30.17 -2.46
N ALA A 278 28.50 30.94 -1.77
CA ALA A 278 28.60 30.85 -0.32
C ALA A 278 27.33 31.43 0.30
N VAL A 279 26.69 30.67 1.20
CA VAL A 279 25.44 31.07 1.86
C VAL A 279 25.77 31.76 3.19
N PHE A 280 26.47 31.06 4.09
CA PHE A 280 26.90 31.62 5.37
C PHE A 280 28.06 30.80 5.99
N ASP A 281 28.73 31.42 6.96
CA ASP A 281 29.79 30.79 7.74
C ASP A 281 29.23 30.05 8.95
N LEU A 282 29.76 28.86 9.22
CA LEU A 282 29.49 28.12 10.44
C LEU A 282 30.46 28.59 11.52
N GLU A 283 29.92 29.20 12.57
CA GLU A 283 30.70 29.69 13.72
C GLU A 283 31.29 28.55 14.58
N ARG A 284 30.89 27.29 14.34
CA ARG A 284 31.35 26.12 15.09
C ARG A 284 32.58 25.46 14.45
N LYS A 285 33.55 25.12 15.30
CA LYS A 285 34.77 24.40 14.91
C LYS A 285 34.60 22.88 14.81
N GLU A 286 33.52 22.36 15.38
CA GLU A 286 33.29 20.92 15.48
C GLU A 286 32.71 20.35 14.18
N PRO A 287 33.00 19.07 13.88
CA PRO A 287 32.40 18.35 12.76
C PRO A 287 30.86 18.40 12.83
N MET A 288 30.23 18.93 11.79
CA MET A 288 28.77 19.00 11.66
C MET A 288 28.27 18.07 10.56
N LYS A 289 27.13 17.42 10.77
CA LYS A 289 26.41 16.63 9.78
C LYS A 289 25.17 17.39 9.30
N ILE A 290 25.06 17.57 7.98
CA ILE A 290 23.81 18.01 7.36
C ILE A 290 22.81 16.87 7.42
N LEU A 291 21.64 17.14 8.00
CA LEU A 291 20.54 16.19 8.11
C LEU A 291 19.62 16.29 6.90
N CYS A 292 19.09 17.48 6.65
CA CYS A 292 18.18 17.78 5.55
C CYS A 292 18.01 19.30 5.40
N ILE A 293 17.31 19.72 4.34
CA ILE A 293 16.73 21.06 4.22
C ILE A 293 15.21 20.91 4.12
N ARG A 294 14.46 21.68 4.91
CA ARG A 294 12.98 21.71 4.89
C ARG A 294 12.48 23.12 5.11
N ASN A 295 11.57 23.55 4.24
CA ASN A 295 10.91 24.85 4.36
C ASN A 295 11.91 26.03 4.54
N GLY A 296 12.97 26.06 3.73
CA GLY A 296 14.03 27.08 3.81
C GLY A 296 14.96 26.97 5.03
N LYS A 297 14.84 25.93 5.85
CA LYS A 297 15.68 25.71 7.03
C LYS A 297 16.62 24.55 6.80
N LEU A 298 17.91 24.78 6.95
CA LEU A 298 18.95 23.76 6.92
C LEU A 298 19.11 23.16 8.31
N PHE A 299 18.89 21.85 8.44
CA PHE A 299 18.98 21.12 9.70
C PHE A 299 20.33 20.43 9.83
N LEU A 300 20.96 20.63 10.98
CA LEU A 300 22.33 20.22 11.26
C LEU A 300 22.40 19.46 12.60
N ARG A 301 23.29 18.49 12.68
CA ARG A 301 23.64 17.78 13.92
C ARG A 301 25.13 17.88 14.19
N GLY A 302 25.48 18.38 15.36
CA GLY A 302 26.84 18.36 15.89
C GLY A 302 26.96 17.25 16.92
N GLN A 303 28.01 16.44 16.80
CA GLN A 303 28.38 15.50 17.85
C GLN A 303 29.57 16.07 18.60
N ALA A 304 29.34 16.65 19.78
CA ALA A 304 30.41 17.06 20.67
C ALA A 304 30.70 15.93 21.68
N PRO A 305 31.92 15.82 22.24
CA PRO A 305 32.28 14.77 23.20
C PRO A 305 31.42 14.68 24.46
N ARG A 306 30.56 15.67 24.72
CA ARG A 306 29.72 15.77 25.93
C ARG A 306 28.24 16.01 25.66
N GLU A 307 27.88 16.55 24.50
CA GLU A 307 26.51 16.95 24.16
C GLU A 307 26.24 16.77 22.66
N ASP A 308 25.17 16.06 22.33
CA ASP A 308 24.65 16.04 20.96
C ASP A 308 23.77 17.27 20.76
N THR A 309 24.15 18.12 19.81
CA THR A 309 23.41 19.33 19.47
C THR A 309 22.73 19.16 18.13
N PHE A 310 21.45 19.49 18.10
CA PHE A 310 20.65 19.58 16.89
C PHE A 310 20.20 21.02 16.72
N PHE A 311 20.31 21.57 15.52
CA PHE A 311 19.87 22.92 15.25
C PHE A 311 19.46 23.11 13.80
N PHE A 312 18.78 24.21 13.55
CA PHE A 312 18.53 24.66 12.18
C PHE A 312 19.03 26.07 11.96
N ILE A 313 19.30 26.39 10.70
CA ILE A 313 19.59 27.74 10.21
C ILE A 313 18.62 28.03 9.08
N ASP A 314 17.88 29.12 9.17
CA ASP A 314 17.08 29.64 8.08
C ASP A 314 18.01 30.25 7.02
N ILE A 315 17.96 29.73 5.79
CA ILE A 315 18.93 30.10 4.75
C ILE A 315 18.75 31.52 4.22
N HIS A 316 17.59 32.14 4.45
CA HIS A 316 17.27 33.47 3.93
C HIS A 316 17.54 34.56 4.97
N THR A 317 17.24 34.27 6.23
CA THR A 317 17.39 35.23 7.35
C THR A 317 18.66 35.01 8.16
N HIS A 318 19.31 33.85 7.98
CA HIS A 318 20.49 33.39 8.72
C HIS A 318 20.21 33.21 10.23
N GLN A 319 18.95 33.28 10.64
CA GLN A 319 18.55 33.01 12.01
C GLN A 319 18.73 31.53 12.32
N SER A 320 19.33 31.25 13.47
CA SER A 320 19.60 29.89 13.91
C SER A 320 18.96 29.60 15.26
N ARG A 321 18.61 28.33 15.47
CA ARG A 321 18.06 27.85 16.75
C ARG A 321 18.60 26.49 17.08
N ALA A 322 19.21 26.37 18.26
CA ALA A 322 19.82 25.14 18.74
C ALA A 322 19.04 24.48 19.88
N TYR A 323 19.16 23.17 19.92
CA TYR A 323 18.52 22.27 20.87
C TYR A 323 19.56 21.25 21.34
N THR A 324 19.57 21.01 22.65
CA THR A 324 20.35 19.93 23.24
C THR A 324 19.51 18.66 23.22
N LEU A 325 20.10 17.55 22.75
CA LEU A 325 19.46 16.25 22.73
C LEU A 325 19.96 15.36 23.87
N ASP A 326 19.17 14.35 24.19
CA ASP A 326 19.60 13.29 25.11
C ASP A 326 20.81 12.55 24.51
N LYS A 327 21.75 12.12 25.36
CA LYS A 327 23.02 11.50 24.94
C LYS A 327 22.88 10.26 24.06
N ASP A 328 21.72 9.63 24.09
CA ASP A 328 21.44 8.36 23.42
C ASP A 328 20.56 8.51 22.17
N VAL A 329 20.39 9.74 21.67
CA VAL A 329 19.67 9.98 20.42
C VAL A 329 20.50 9.46 19.24
N THR A 330 19.94 8.57 18.44
CA THR A 330 20.66 7.95 17.32
C THR A 330 20.20 8.48 15.97
N ASN A 331 18.90 8.49 15.70
CA ASN A 331 18.31 8.91 14.43
C ASN A 331 17.43 10.14 14.66
N ILE A 332 17.53 11.15 13.77
CA ILE A 332 16.72 12.37 13.82
C ILE A 332 16.15 12.65 12.44
N PHE A 333 14.83 12.65 12.36
CA PHE A 333 14.03 12.91 11.17
C PHE A 333 13.30 14.24 11.34
N ILE A 334 13.17 15.02 10.27
CA ILE A 334 12.44 16.29 10.28
C ILE A 334 11.30 16.19 9.29
N ASP A 335 10.08 16.50 9.73
CA ASP A 335 8.93 16.45 8.84
C ASP A 335 9.02 17.49 7.70
N GLU A 336 8.15 17.34 6.70
CA GLU A 336 8.12 18.22 5.53
C GLU A 336 7.82 19.68 5.86
N THR A 337 7.20 19.94 7.02
CA THR A 337 6.92 21.31 7.49
C THR A 337 8.15 21.99 8.07
N GLY A 338 9.13 21.19 8.56
CA GLY A 338 10.27 21.69 9.30
C GLY A 338 9.92 22.14 10.72
N GLU A 339 8.80 21.69 11.28
CA GLU A 339 8.30 22.10 12.60
C GLU A 339 8.45 21.02 13.66
N ASN A 340 8.46 19.74 13.27
CA ASN A 340 8.61 18.63 14.20
C ASN A 340 9.82 17.76 13.83
N ALA A 341 10.56 17.38 14.87
CA ALA A 341 11.61 16.39 14.80
C ALA A 341 11.12 15.07 15.41
N TYR A 342 11.51 13.95 14.80
CA TYR A 342 11.24 12.60 15.28
C TYR A 342 12.56 11.91 15.53
N PHE A 343 12.72 11.29 16.69
CA PHE A 343 13.98 10.66 17.02
C PHE A 343 13.84 9.44 17.90
N ARG A 344 14.87 8.60 17.82
CA ARG A 344 15.00 7.36 18.57
C ARG A 344 16.07 7.52 19.64
N VAL A 345 15.71 7.18 20.88
CA VAL A 345 16.63 7.10 22.02
C VAL A 345 16.98 5.62 22.24
N GLN A 346 18.28 5.30 22.22
CA GLN A 346 18.79 3.94 22.34
C GLN A 346 19.86 3.87 23.44
N HIS A 347 19.48 3.44 24.64
CA HIS A 347 20.40 3.32 25.77
C HIS A 347 21.39 2.16 25.61
N SER A 348 20.98 1.05 24.98
CA SER A 348 21.83 -0.14 24.77
C SER A 348 21.31 -1.02 23.63
N PRO A 349 22.15 -1.81 22.93
CA PRO A 349 21.67 -2.84 22.01
C PRO A 349 20.71 -3.83 22.70
N ARG A 350 19.67 -4.29 21.97
CA ARG A 350 18.68 -5.26 22.47
C ARG A 350 17.97 -4.85 23.77
N THR A 351 17.63 -3.57 23.87
CA THR A 351 16.79 -3.03 24.96
C THR A 351 15.55 -2.35 24.39
N ASP A 352 14.62 -1.99 25.26
CA ASP A 352 13.51 -1.11 24.92
C ASP A 352 14.05 0.24 24.45
N GLN A 353 13.59 0.64 23.27
CA GLN A 353 13.95 1.91 22.65
C GLN A 353 12.72 2.80 22.58
N GLU A 354 12.96 4.09 22.77
CA GLU A 354 11.91 5.09 22.88
C GLU A 354 11.91 5.98 21.64
N ILE A 355 10.73 6.15 21.05
CA ILE A 355 10.55 6.93 19.84
C ILE A 355 9.72 8.16 20.23
N TYR A 356 10.25 9.33 19.90
CA TYR A 356 9.70 10.62 20.30
C TYR A 356 9.37 11.50 19.11
N SER A 357 8.34 12.33 19.28
CA SER A 357 8.19 13.59 18.54
C SER A 357 8.67 14.75 19.40
N PHE A 358 9.17 15.79 18.74
CA PHE A 358 9.62 17.02 19.38
C PHE A 358 9.22 18.21 18.52
N ASN A 359 8.31 19.03 19.04
CA ASN A 359 7.92 20.27 18.37
C ASN A 359 9.00 21.33 18.58
N LEU A 360 9.54 21.86 17.49
CA LEU A 360 10.66 22.79 17.50
C LEU A 360 10.29 24.15 18.05
N GLU A 361 9.06 24.61 17.84
CA GLU A 361 8.59 25.90 18.32
C GLU A 361 8.37 25.87 19.83
N SER A 362 7.47 24.97 20.26
CA SER A 362 7.02 24.84 21.65
C SER A 362 8.02 24.10 22.55
N LYS A 363 9.07 23.50 21.98
CA LYS A 363 10.06 22.67 22.66
C LYS A 363 9.45 21.48 23.42
N LYS A 364 8.28 21.00 22.99
CA LYS A 364 7.56 19.93 23.68
C LYS A 364 7.96 18.59 23.10
N LYS A 365 8.55 17.74 23.92
CA LYS A 365 8.84 16.32 23.65
C LYS A 365 7.60 15.47 23.99
N GLN A 366 7.19 14.56 23.12
CA GLN A 366 6.08 13.63 23.36
C GLN A 366 6.45 12.21 22.92
N PRO A 367 6.28 11.20 23.79
CA PRO A 367 6.51 9.80 23.41
C PRO A 367 5.49 9.36 22.36
N ILE A 368 5.95 8.64 21.36
CA ILE A 368 5.12 8.04 20.31
C ILE A 368 4.90 6.56 20.61
N LEU A 369 6.00 5.81 20.76
CA LEU A 369 5.95 4.39 21.05
C LEU A 369 7.22 3.93 21.76
N PHE A 370 7.10 2.76 22.40
CA PHE A 370 8.19 2.00 23.00
C PHE A 370 8.29 0.68 22.27
N ALA A 371 9.50 0.28 21.87
CA ALA A 371 9.69 -0.93 21.10
C ALA A 371 11.03 -1.62 21.43
N TYR A 372 10.99 -2.93 21.66
CA TYR A 372 12.16 -3.72 21.99
C TYR A 372 13.02 -4.00 20.76
N ASN A 373 14.33 -3.73 20.83
CA ASN A 373 15.29 -4.09 19.78
C ASN A 373 14.87 -3.62 18.37
N VAL A 374 14.62 -2.31 18.26
CA VAL A 374 14.37 -1.62 16.99
C VAL A 374 15.56 -1.80 16.06
N LEU A 375 15.29 -2.37 14.88
CA LEU A 375 16.28 -2.64 13.83
C LEU A 375 16.39 -1.49 12.83
N GLY A 376 15.35 -0.66 12.73
CA GLY A 376 15.33 0.52 11.89
C GLY A 376 14.13 1.41 12.14
N ILE A 377 14.29 2.67 11.74
CA ILE A 377 13.27 3.70 11.78
C ILE A 377 13.40 4.51 10.51
N ASP A 378 12.27 4.94 9.98
CA ASP A 378 12.23 5.75 8.79
C ASP A 378 11.01 6.66 8.74
N MET A 379 11.02 7.67 7.87
CA MET A 379 9.90 8.60 7.73
C MET A 379 9.75 9.08 6.30
N THR A 380 8.57 8.85 5.72
CA THR A 380 8.19 9.34 4.39
C THR A 380 6.92 10.16 4.48
N ASN A 381 6.95 11.40 3.98
CA ASN A 381 5.84 12.34 4.04
C ASN A 381 5.29 12.51 5.49
N HIS A 382 4.05 12.08 5.74
CA HIS A 382 3.40 12.14 7.04
C HIS A 382 3.46 10.82 7.82
N TYR A 383 4.34 9.88 7.45
CA TYR A 383 4.38 8.56 8.07
C TYR A 383 5.76 8.26 8.65
N LEU A 384 5.79 8.01 9.96
CA LEU A 384 6.94 7.47 10.67
C LEU A 384 6.77 5.95 10.79
N MET A 385 7.81 5.23 10.42
CA MET A 385 7.83 3.79 10.24
C MET A 385 8.91 3.20 11.15
N VAL A 386 8.56 2.24 12.01
CA VAL A 386 9.51 1.65 12.96
C VAL A 386 9.43 0.13 12.89
N TRP A 387 10.54 -0.55 12.68
CA TRP A 387 10.58 -2.01 12.64
C TRP A 387 11.66 -2.57 13.53
N GLY A 388 11.42 -3.77 14.05
CA GLY A 388 12.37 -4.44 14.91
C GLY A 388 12.03 -5.89 15.16
N LYS A 389 12.76 -6.45 16.12
CA LYS A 389 12.64 -7.85 16.49
C LYS A 389 12.49 -8.00 18.00
N ASP A 390 11.31 -8.38 18.46
CA ASP A 390 11.04 -8.76 19.83
C ASP A 390 11.50 -10.21 20.10
N THR A 391 12.69 -10.35 20.68
CA THR A 391 13.26 -11.67 20.98
C THR A 391 12.60 -12.38 22.15
N TYR A 392 11.68 -11.73 22.87
CA TYR A 392 10.90 -12.37 23.93
C TYR A 392 9.64 -13.08 23.40
N LYS A 393 9.25 -12.79 22.16
CA LYS A 393 8.11 -13.43 21.50
C LYS A 393 8.49 -14.73 20.80
N SER A 394 7.48 -15.54 20.47
CA SER A 394 7.65 -16.75 19.66
C SER A 394 8.16 -16.39 18.26
N ALA A 395 8.80 -17.34 17.58
CA ALA A 395 9.32 -17.14 16.22
C ALA A 395 8.26 -16.67 15.20
N SER A 396 6.97 -16.93 15.46
CA SER A 396 5.87 -16.48 14.61
C SER A 396 5.43 -15.03 14.84
N GLU A 397 5.91 -14.38 15.91
CA GLU A 397 5.54 -13.02 16.31
C GLU A 397 6.77 -12.16 16.66
N GLU A 398 7.98 -12.67 16.42
CA GLU A 398 9.21 -11.99 16.83
C GLU A 398 9.47 -10.72 16.02
N TYR A 399 8.92 -10.55 14.82
CA TYR A 399 9.06 -9.32 14.06
C TYR A 399 7.83 -8.43 14.21
N TYR A 400 8.09 -7.14 14.38
CA TYR A 400 7.06 -6.12 14.42
C TYR A 400 7.37 -4.96 13.50
N TYR A 401 6.30 -4.26 13.14
CA TYR A 401 6.32 -3.03 12.38
C TYR A 401 5.24 -2.06 12.88
N TYR A 402 5.62 -0.80 13.02
CA TYR A 402 4.72 0.29 13.39
C TYR A 402 4.64 1.32 12.26
N VAL A 403 3.42 1.75 11.96
CA VAL A 403 3.13 2.91 11.10
C VAL A 403 2.46 3.96 11.95
N TYR A 404 3.12 5.12 12.07
CA TYR A 404 2.58 6.27 12.78
C TYR A 404 2.30 7.40 11.78
N ASN A 405 1.05 7.81 11.65
CA ASN A 405 0.67 8.98 10.88
C ASN A 405 0.91 10.24 11.72
N THR A 406 1.81 11.12 11.28
CA THR A 406 2.21 12.33 12.00
C THR A 406 1.12 13.40 12.05
N GLN A 407 0.17 13.38 11.11
CA GLN A 407 -0.97 14.31 11.07
C GLN A 407 -2.12 13.83 11.95
N THR A 408 -2.59 12.60 11.76
CA THR A 408 -3.73 12.05 12.51
C THR A 408 -3.32 11.55 13.90
N ARG A 409 -2.02 11.28 14.09
CA ARG A 409 -1.43 10.63 15.26
C ARG A 409 -1.87 9.18 15.44
N ASP A 410 -2.40 8.57 14.40
CA ASP A 410 -2.78 7.16 14.43
C ASP A 410 -1.54 6.28 14.38
N LEU A 411 -1.46 5.34 15.32
CA LEU A 411 -0.42 4.32 15.38
C LEU A 411 -1.04 2.96 15.05
N LYS A 412 -0.55 2.32 13.99
CA LYS A 412 -0.90 0.94 13.62
C LYS A 412 0.31 0.03 13.85
N LYS A 413 0.06 -1.16 14.40
CA LYS A 413 1.07 -2.19 14.63
C LYS A 413 0.75 -3.43 13.82
N TYR A 414 1.78 -4.01 13.24
CA TYR A 414 1.75 -5.26 12.48
C TYR A 414 2.80 -6.21 13.07
N GLU A 415 2.49 -7.50 13.18
CA GLU A 415 3.37 -8.54 13.71
C GLU A 415 3.35 -9.76 12.77
N GLY A 416 4.47 -10.49 12.69
CA GLY A 416 4.56 -11.67 11.84
C GLY A 416 5.88 -12.45 11.94
N ASP A 417 5.93 -13.56 11.19
CA ASP A 417 6.99 -14.57 11.21
C ASP A 417 8.13 -14.31 10.21
N SER A 418 7.98 -13.32 9.34
CA SER A 418 8.94 -13.05 8.27
C SER A 418 9.98 -12.01 8.67
N HIS A 419 11.24 -12.26 8.29
CA HIS A 419 12.34 -11.30 8.44
C HIS A 419 12.06 -10.06 7.58
N PHE A 420 11.47 -9.04 8.17
CA PHE A 420 11.34 -7.72 7.54
C PHE A 420 12.71 -7.03 7.54
N SER A 421 13.28 -6.85 6.37
CA SER A 421 14.60 -6.21 6.25
C SER A 421 14.49 -4.70 6.09
N THR A 422 13.50 -4.23 5.32
CA THR A 422 13.29 -2.82 4.94
C THR A 422 11.86 -2.60 4.51
N GLN A 423 11.29 -1.42 4.75
CA GLN A 423 9.95 -1.08 4.28
C GLN A 423 9.90 0.35 3.75
N ALA A 424 9.14 0.58 2.68
CA ALA A 424 8.88 1.90 2.12
C ALA A 424 7.38 2.08 1.89
N LEU A 425 6.80 3.14 2.45
CA LEU A 425 5.42 3.51 2.15
C LEU A 425 5.38 4.40 0.90
N TRP A 426 4.55 4.02 -0.07
CA TRP A 426 4.37 4.75 -1.32
C TRP A 426 2.90 4.92 -1.67
N ARG A 427 2.57 5.93 -2.46
CA ARG A 427 1.20 6.17 -2.90
C ARG A 427 1.04 5.77 -4.36
N ASP A 428 0.12 4.87 -4.64
CA ASP A 428 -0.16 4.49 -6.02
C ASP A 428 -0.89 5.61 -6.79
N ALA A 429 -1.03 5.46 -8.11
CA ALA A 429 -1.83 6.38 -8.92
C ALA A 429 -3.32 6.40 -8.51
N LYS A 430 -3.77 5.44 -7.70
CA LYS A 430 -5.14 5.26 -7.20
C LYS A 430 -5.34 5.78 -5.77
N THR A 431 -4.46 6.66 -5.31
CA THR A 431 -4.53 7.37 -4.01
C THR A 431 -4.31 6.57 -2.74
N GLU A 432 -4.13 5.24 -2.81
CA GLU A 432 -3.93 4.41 -1.62
C GLU A 432 -2.46 4.35 -1.22
N TYR A 433 -2.19 4.46 0.09
CA TYR A 433 -0.86 4.23 0.64
C TYR A 433 -0.59 2.73 0.70
N ARG A 434 0.42 2.32 -0.04
CA ARG A 434 0.88 0.94 -0.16
C ARG A 434 2.24 0.83 0.50
N LEU A 435 2.42 -0.22 1.29
CA LEU A 435 3.68 -0.50 1.95
C LEU A 435 4.46 -1.49 1.08
N ALA A 436 5.59 -1.10 0.51
CA ALA A 436 6.51 -2.04 -0.08
C ALA A 436 7.41 -2.62 1.03
N VAL A 437 7.33 -3.92 1.25
CA VAL A 437 8.13 -4.65 2.23
C VAL A 437 9.20 -5.46 1.50
N ILE A 438 10.46 -5.28 1.88
CA ILE A 438 11.56 -6.16 1.45
C ILE A 438 11.67 -7.29 2.47
N GLN A 439 11.21 -8.49 2.10
CA GLN A 439 11.46 -9.70 2.86
C GLN A 439 12.69 -10.41 2.29
N THR A 440 13.59 -10.85 3.18
CA THR A 440 14.71 -11.71 2.79
C THR A 440 14.29 -13.16 2.93
N ASN A 441 14.24 -13.92 1.83
CA ASN A 441 14.17 -15.36 1.95
C ASN A 441 15.61 -15.90 2.10
N ASN A 442 15.91 -16.41 3.30
CA ASN A 442 17.23 -16.92 3.63
C ASN A 442 17.58 -18.24 2.89
N LEU A 443 16.60 -18.89 2.24
CA LEU A 443 16.79 -20.21 1.62
C LEU A 443 17.46 -20.16 0.24
N ASP A 444 17.29 -19.08 -0.53
CA ASP A 444 17.65 -19.05 -1.97
C ASP A 444 18.57 -17.88 -2.39
N GLU A 445 19.24 -17.20 -1.46
CA GLU A 445 20.08 -16.02 -1.76
C GLU A 445 19.34 -14.94 -2.59
N LYS A 446 18.05 -14.73 -2.29
CA LYS A 446 17.19 -13.78 -3.02
C LYS A 446 16.41 -12.89 -2.04
N TYR A 447 16.33 -11.60 -2.35
CA TYR A 447 15.40 -10.67 -1.72
C TYR A 447 14.06 -10.74 -2.45
N GLN A 448 12.97 -10.91 -1.74
CA GLN A 448 11.63 -10.85 -2.32
C GLN A 448 10.98 -9.56 -1.86
N LEU A 449 10.57 -8.73 -2.81
CA LEU A 449 9.82 -7.53 -2.53
C LEU A 449 8.34 -7.83 -2.64
N PHE A 450 7.60 -7.39 -1.65
CA PHE A 450 6.15 -7.46 -1.57
C PHE A 450 5.58 -6.06 -1.50
N GLU A 451 4.38 -5.91 -2.03
CA GLU A 451 3.48 -4.79 -1.85
C GLU A 451 2.39 -5.25 -0.91
N THR A 452 2.29 -4.61 0.24
CA THR A 452 1.27 -4.85 1.25
C THR A 452 0.29 -3.69 1.23
N ASP A 453 -0.98 -4.00 1.00
CA ASP A 453 -2.08 -3.05 1.18
C ASP A 453 -2.23 -2.76 2.68
N THR A 454 -2.08 -1.49 3.07
CA THR A 454 -2.11 -1.10 4.50
C THR A 454 -3.50 -1.13 5.12
N ALA A 455 -4.56 -1.19 4.32
CA ALA A 455 -5.94 -1.32 4.77
C ALA A 455 -6.37 -2.78 4.91
N THR A 456 -5.97 -3.64 3.97
CA THR A 456 -6.39 -5.05 3.94
C THR A 456 -5.36 -6.03 4.49
N GLY A 457 -4.09 -5.61 4.62
CA GLY A 457 -2.98 -6.48 4.99
C GLY A 457 -2.58 -7.48 3.89
N GLN A 458 -3.21 -7.42 2.71
CA GLN A 458 -2.94 -8.34 1.63
C GLN A 458 -1.56 -8.08 1.02
N GLU A 459 -0.73 -9.12 0.94
CA GLU A 459 0.59 -9.06 0.30
C GLU A 459 0.51 -9.52 -1.17
N LYS A 460 1.18 -8.76 -2.04
CA LYS A 460 1.37 -9.07 -3.45
C LYS A 460 2.86 -9.04 -3.78
N PRO A 461 3.44 -10.10 -4.35
CA PRO A 461 4.83 -10.08 -4.76
C PRO A 461 5.06 -9.04 -5.86
N LEU A 462 6.05 -8.17 -5.67
CA LEU A 462 6.50 -7.18 -6.64
C LEU A 462 7.61 -7.74 -7.53
N CYS A 463 8.69 -8.24 -6.93
CA CYS A 463 9.84 -8.79 -7.66
C CYS A 463 10.78 -9.59 -6.75
N ILE A 464 11.72 -10.33 -7.35
CA ILE A 464 12.73 -11.12 -6.62
C ILE A 464 14.15 -10.75 -7.05
N VAL A 465 14.92 -10.11 -6.16
CA VAL A 465 16.30 -9.64 -6.38
C VAL A 465 17.33 -10.66 -5.96
N SER A 466 18.22 -11.05 -6.88
CA SER A 466 19.38 -11.88 -6.53
C SER A 466 20.30 -11.15 -5.54
N ARG A 467 20.57 -11.77 -4.39
CA ARG A 467 21.61 -11.34 -3.47
C ARG A 467 22.95 -11.74 -4.08
N LYS A 468 23.69 -10.79 -4.63
CA LYS A 468 25.05 -11.11 -5.11
C LYS A 468 25.93 -11.48 -3.93
N TYR A 469 26.20 -12.78 -3.76
CA TYR A 469 27.14 -13.28 -2.77
C TYR A 469 28.59 -13.08 -3.23
N ASN A 470 29.02 -11.83 -3.41
CA ASN A 470 30.44 -11.50 -3.57
C ASN A 470 31.07 -11.08 -2.22
N GLY A 471 30.39 -11.33 -1.10
CA GLY A 471 30.83 -10.99 0.26
C GLY A 471 30.96 -9.50 0.58
N LYS A 472 30.74 -8.61 -0.40
CA LYS A 472 31.00 -7.16 -0.26
C LYS A 472 29.79 -6.26 -0.30
N GLU A 473 28.68 -6.63 -0.97
CA GLU A 473 27.51 -5.74 -1.13
C GLU A 473 26.21 -6.48 -0.79
N CYS A 474 25.34 -5.84 -0.02
CA CYS A 474 23.96 -6.26 0.25
C CYS A 474 22.98 -5.15 -0.17
N LEU A 475 21.70 -5.47 -0.41
CA LEU A 475 20.69 -4.41 -0.54
C LEU A 475 20.71 -3.58 0.74
N ASP A 476 20.91 -2.28 0.58
CA ASP A 476 20.75 -1.32 1.64
C ASP A 476 19.27 -1.27 2.01
N ARG A 477 19.00 -0.98 3.27
CA ARG A 477 17.64 -0.79 3.78
C ARG A 477 17.09 0.60 3.46
N LYS A 478 17.67 1.26 2.46
CA LYS A 478 17.23 2.55 1.96
C LYS A 478 16.47 2.30 0.66
N MET A 479 15.36 3.01 0.51
CA MET A 479 14.54 2.99 -0.70
C MET A 479 14.16 4.44 -1.03
N ARG A 480 14.13 4.80 -2.31
CA ARG A 480 13.69 6.14 -2.75
C ARG A 480 12.58 5.99 -3.77
N MET A 481 11.53 6.78 -3.63
CA MET A 481 10.54 6.95 -4.69
C MET A 481 10.85 8.18 -5.50
N TRP A 482 10.76 8.05 -6.82
CA TRP A 482 10.85 9.19 -7.72
C TRP A 482 10.25 8.85 -9.08
N LYS A 483 9.42 9.75 -9.63
CA LYS A 483 8.77 9.64 -10.95
C LYS A 483 8.20 8.25 -11.30
N GLY A 484 7.46 7.63 -10.37
CA GLY A 484 6.82 6.33 -10.60
C GLY A 484 7.77 5.12 -10.55
N TYR A 485 8.99 5.31 -10.06
CA TYR A 485 9.95 4.24 -9.80
C TYR A 485 10.27 4.13 -8.30
N LEU A 486 10.47 2.89 -7.87
CA LEU A 486 11.04 2.55 -6.57
C LEU A 486 12.51 2.18 -6.75
N TYR A 487 13.40 3.03 -6.25
CA TYR A 487 14.86 2.89 -6.35
C TYR A 487 15.39 2.17 -5.12
N LEU A 488 16.21 1.14 -5.35
CA LEU A 488 16.83 0.32 -4.32
C LEU A 488 18.35 0.54 -4.31
N TYR A 489 18.90 0.73 -3.13
CA TYR A 489 20.31 1.00 -2.91
C TYR A 489 21.03 -0.28 -2.48
N CYS A 490 22.33 -0.34 -2.71
CA CYS A 490 23.20 -1.38 -2.18
C CYS A 490 24.27 -0.75 -1.29
N ARG A 491 24.58 -1.42 -0.17
CA ARG A 491 25.58 -0.99 0.79
C ARG A 491 26.70 -2.02 0.84
N SER A 492 27.95 -1.55 0.95
CA SER A 492 29.06 -2.43 1.29
C SER A 492 29.26 -2.49 2.81
N TYR A 493 29.69 -3.65 3.33
CA TYR A 493 29.80 -3.90 4.78
C TYR A 493 30.66 -2.88 5.55
N SER A 494 31.55 -2.14 4.87
CA SER A 494 32.47 -1.16 5.44
C SER A 494 32.03 0.30 5.29
N GLU A 495 30.92 0.59 4.61
CA GLU A 495 30.50 1.97 4.39
C GLU A 495 29.50 2.39 5.46
N ASP A 496 29.90 3.24 6.40
CA ASP A 496 28.92 3.97 7.20
C ASP A 496 28.01 4.77 6.27
N SER A 497 26.72 4.52 6.41
CA SER A 497 25.65 5.11 5.61
C SER A 497 25.88 6.61 5.44
N VAL A 498 26.29 6.98 4.22
CA VAL A 498 26.30 8.37 3.75
C VAL A 498 24.92 8.95 4.10
N SER A 499 24.99 10.09 4.79
CA SER A 499 23.94 10.97 5.33
C SER A 499 22.49 10.77 4.91
N GLY A 500 21.62 11.15 5.84
CA GLY A 500 20.17 11.13 5.70
C GLY A 500 19.59 10.22 6.77
N SER A 501 19.48 10.71 8.00
CA SER A 501 18.58 10.12 9.00
C SER A 501 17.13 10.55 8.72
N GLY A 502 16.73 10.47 7.46
CA GLY A 502 15.42 10.88 6.98
C GLY A 502 15.25 10.48 5.53
N ILE A 503 14.51 9.41 5.26
CA ILE A 503 14.13 8.97 3.90
C ILE A 503 12.90 9.77 3.46
N GLY A 504 13.11 11.06 3.23
CA GLY A 504 12.10 11.96 2.72
C GLY A 504 12.01 11.91 1.20
N ILE A 505 10.81 12.13 0.67
CA ILE A 505 10.55 12.11 -0.76
C ILE A 505 11.38 13.23 -1.43
N GLY A 506 12.17 12.90 -2.45
CA GLY A 506 12.67 13.87 -3.43
C GLY A 506 13.96 14.64 -3.16
N TYR A 507 14.40 14.81 -1.92
CA TYR A 507 15.42 15.82 -1.56
C TYR A 507 16.74 15.31 -0.97
N GLU A 508 16.92 14.00 -0.91
CA GLU A 508 18.17 13.42 -0.45
C GLU A 508 19.21 13.27 -1.56
N VAL A 509 20.46 13.51 -1.17
CA VAL A 509 21.64 13.22 -1.97
C VAL A 509 22.25 11.90 -1.49
N ASN A 510 21.66 10.79 -1.96
CA ASN A 510 22.11 9.43 -1.68
C ASN A 510 23.14 8.94 -2.73
N LYS A 511 23.66 7.72 -2.58
CA LYS A 511 24.45 7.06 -3.63
C LYS A 511 23.65 6.82 -4.91
N ILE A 512 24.30 6.36 -5.98
CA ILE A 512 23.55 5.89 -7.15
C ILE A 512 22.80 4.58 -6.79
N PRO A 513 21.46 4.51 -6.94
CA PRO A 513 20.71 3.28 -6.69
C PRO A 513 21.08 2.20 -7.70
N GLN A 514 21.37 0.99 -7.21
CA GLN A 514 21.78 -0.12 -8.06
C GLN A 514 20.60 -0.72 -8.84
N TYR A 515 19.38 -0.65 -8.28
CA TYR A 515 18.17 -1.14 -8.95
C TYR A 515 17.08 -0.09 -8.91
N ARG A 516 16.14 -0.19 -9.85
CA ARG A 516 14.84 0.49 -9.77
C ARG A 516 13.74 -0.40 -10.30
N ILE A 517 12.53 -0.18 -9.81
CA ILE A 517 11.34 -0.95 -10.15
C ILE A 517 10.30 0.03 -10.67
N CYS A 518 9.79 -0.20 -11.88
CA CYS A 518 8.70 0.59 -12.42
C CYS A 518 7.39 0.20 -11.73
N LEU A 519 6.74 1.14 -11.05
CA LEU A 519 5.56 0.85 -10.23
C LEU A 519 4.31 0.54 -11.05
N SER A 520 4.27 0.91 -12.34
CA SER A 520 3.12 0.64 -13.21
C SER A 520 3.12 -0.77 -13.82
N ASN A 521 4.30 -1.37 -14.03
CA ASN A 521 4.43 -2.66 -14.71
C ASN A 521 5.38 -3.64 -14.01
N HIS A 522 5.90 -3.27 -12.83
CA HIS A 522 6.84 -4.03 -12.00
C HIS A 522 8.13 -4.46 -12.70
N LYS A 523 8.49 -3.86 -13.83
CA LYS A 523 9.76 -4.15 -14.51
C LYS A 523 10.91 -3.65 -13.65
N VAL A 524 11.84 -4.57 -13.36
CA VAL A 524 13.08 -4.28 -12.66
C VAL A 524 14.16 -3.89 -13.65
N GLN A 525 14.90 -2.86 -13.28
CA GLN A 525 16.04 -2.37 -14.05
C GLN A 525 17.25 -2.24 -13.14
N ARG A 526 18.42 -2.60 -13.65
CA ARG A 526 19.68 -2.54 -12.93
C ARG A 526 20.59 -1.49 -13.55
N TYR A 527 21.23 -0.70 -12.71
CA TYR A 527 22.25 0.24 -13.13
C TYR A 527 23.55 -0.52 -13.45
N ASN A 528 24.05 -0.35 -14.68
CA ASN A 528 25.27 -1.02 -15.15
C ASN A 528 26.54 -0.16 -15.01
N GLY A 529 26.42 1.06 -14.44
CA GLY A 529 27.49 2.06 -14.40
C GLY A 529 27.30 3.20 -15.39
N HIS A 530 26.42 3.03 -16.38
CA HIS A 530 26.09 4.04 -17.39
C HIS A 530 24.59 4.32 -17.46
N ILE A 531 23.75 3.29 -17.60
CA ILE A 531 22.29 3.39 -17.73
C ILE A 531 21.57 2.34 -16.90
N TYR A 532 20.26 2.51 -16.70
CA TYR A 532 19.38 1.44 -16.20
C TYR A 532 18.92 0.52 -17.33
N GLU A 533 19.28 -0.75 -17.27
CA GLU A 533 18.88 -1.76 -18.26
C GLU A 533 17.87 -2.74 -17.66
N ASN A 534 16.94 -3.23 -18.49
CA ASN A 534 16.00 -4.26 -18.07
C ASN A 534 16.76 -5.53 -17.69
N THR A 535 16.43 -6.11 -16.54
CA THR A 535 17.03 -7.37 -16.10
C THR A 535 16.17 -8.55 -16.56
N LEU A 536 16.77 -9.53 -17.26
CA LEU A 536 16.08 -10.71 -17.80
C LEU A 536 15.80 -11.81 -16.74
N GLU A 537 16.46 -11.77 -15.59
CA GLU A 537 16.48 -12.89 -14.61
C GLU A 537 15.31 -12.92 -13.61
N TRP A 538 14.28 -12.09 -13.79
CA TRP A 538 13.35 -11.74 -12.71
C TRP A 538 11.91 -12.06 -13.09
N SER A 539 11.48 -13.28 -12.79
CA SER A 539 10.08 -13.66 -12.88
C SER A 539 9.29 -13.13 -11.69
N ILE A 540 8.12 -12.54 -11.98
CA ILE A 540 7.03 -12.48 -11.00
C ILE A 540 6.77 -13.94 -10.60
N PRO A 541 6.74 -14.31 -9.31
CA PRO A 541 6.31 -15.65 -8.94
C PRO A 541 4.88 -15.81 -9.46
N VAL A 542 4.73 -16.62 -10.51
CA VAL A 542 3.44 -17.12 -10.94
C VAL A 542 2.95 -17.97 -9.77
N LYS A 543 1.91 -17.49 -9.08
CA LYS A 543 1.08 -18.36 -8.25
C LYS A 543 -0.01 -18.94 -9.14
#